data_AF-A0A948M6Y8-F1
#
_entry.id   AF-A0A948M6Y8-F1
#
_cell.length_a   1.000
_cell.length_b   1.000
_cell.length_c   1.000
_cell.angle_alpha   90.00
_cell.angle_beta   90.00
_cell.angle_gamma   90.00
#
_symmetry.space_group_name_H-M   'P 1'
#
loop_
_entity.id
_entity.type
_entity.pdbx_description
1 polymer ?
#
loop_
_entity_poly.entity_id
_entity_poly.type
_entity_poly.pdbx_seq_one_letter_code
_entity_poly.pdbx_strand_id
1 'polypeptide(L)'
;FIPLEPLNIAGPKLQKEDIPNKRYLFLLANSWYPGEKYLVKYGIREGAVLKCEINIINRGTCSPVLFRFTDLNTTDYFESQ
;
A
#
# COMPACT_ATOMS: atom_id res chain seq x y z
N PHE A 1 25.08 27.68 3.95
CA PHE A 1 25.09 26.85 2.74
C PHE A 1 23.70 26.96 2.13
N ILE A 2 23.56 27.61 0.98
CA ILE A 2 22.30 27.67 0.23
C ILE A 2 22.56 26.80 -1.00
N PRO A 3 21.88 25.66 -1.17
CA PRO A 3 22.13 24.80 -2.32
C PRO A 3 21.79 25.59 -3.60
N LEU A 4 22.77 25.66 -4.52
CA LEU A 4 22.66 26.36 -5.81
C LEU A 4 21.82 25.60 -6.83
N GLU A 5 21.41 24.38 -6.50
CA GLU A 5 20.48 23.59 -7.28
C GLU A 5 19.15 23.53 -6.54
N PRO A 6 18.00 23.79 -7.19
CA PRO A 6 16.71 23.57 -6.56
C PRO A 6 16.69 22.12 -6.12
N LEU A 7 16.44 21.88 -4.83
CA LEU A 7 16.17 20.55 -4.30
C LEU A 7 15.17 19.93 -5.27
N ASN A 8 15.54 18.85 -5.96
CA ASN A 8 14.62 18.19 -6.87
C ASN A 8 13.52 17.54 -6.00
N ILE A 9 12.51 18.33 -5.63
CA ILE A 9 11.41 17.91 -4.73
C ILE A 9 10.55 16.85 -5.43
N ALA A 10 10.64 16.77 -6.76
CA ALA A 10 10.19 15.60 -7.51
C ALA A 10 11.24 14.49 -7.38
N GLY A 11 11.12 13.69 -6.32
CA GLY A 11 11.68 12.34 -6.33
C GLY A 11 11.25 11.60 -7.63
N PRO A 12 11.95 10.51 -8.00
CA PRO A 12 11.65 9.80 -9.24
C PRO A 12 10.15 9.48 -9.32
N LYS A 13 9.52 9.87 -10.44
CA LYS A 13 8.13 9.48 -10.73
C LYS A 13 8.09 7.96 -10.76
N LEU A 14 7.27 7.37 -9.89
CA LEU A 14 7.10 5.92 -9.86
C LEU A 14 6.53 5.45 -11.20
N GLN A 15 7.23 4.52 -11.87
CA GLN A 15 6.74 3.92 -13.10
C GLN A 15 5.94 2.66 -12.78
N LYS A 16 5.01 2.27 -13.65
CA LYS A 16 4.10 1.15 -13.41
C LYS A 16 4.86 -0.17 -13.27
N GLU A 17 6.01 -0.25 -13.93
CA GLU A 17 6.94 -1.37 -13.96
C GLU A 17 7.65 -1.57 -12.61
N ASP A 18 7.75 -0.52 -11.78
CA ASP A 18 8.41 -0.58 -10.47
C ASP A 18 7.54 -1.23 -9.39
N ILE A 19 6.22 -1.29 -9.60
CA ILE A 19 5.22 -1.77 -8.64
C ILE A 19 5.36 -3.27 -8.32
N PRO A 20 5.42 -4.19 -9.30
CA PRO A 20 5.44 -5.63 -8.99
C PRO A 20 6.70 -6.11 -8.25
N ASN A 21 7.83 -5.39 -8.34
CA ASN A 21 9.09 -5.78 -7.73
C ASN A 21 9.30 -5.18 -6.32
N LYS A 22 8.35 -4.38 -5.83
CA LYS A 22 8.45 -3.72 -4.53
C LYS A 22 7.60 -4.43 -3.48
N ARG A 23 8.12 -4.49 -2.26
CA ARG A 23 7.36 -4.94 -1.08
C ARG A 23 6.59 -3.76 -0.49
N TYR A 24 5.32 -4.00 -0.17
CA TYR A 24 4.43 -3.02 0.45
C TYR A 24 3.91 -3.56 1.77
N LEU A 25 3.74 -2.67 2.73
CA LEU A 25 3.13 -3.00 4.01
C LEU A 25 1.61 -3.00 3.87
N PHE A 26 0.96 -4.07 4.30
CA PHE A 26 -0.50 -4.12 4.41
C PHE A 26 -0.89 -3.84 5.85
N LEU A 27 -1.71 -2.80 6.04
CA LEU A 27 -2.24 -2.38 7.33
C LEU A 27 -3.76 -2.26 7.23
N LEU A 28 -4.44 -2.47 8.35
CA LEU A 28 -5.85 -2.18 8.52
C LEU A 28 -6.10 -0.66 8.51
N ALA A 29 -7.36 -0.24 8.40
CA ALA A 29 -7.73 1.18 8.29
C ALA A 29 -7.31 2.02 9.51
N ASN A 30 -7.14 1.39 10.68
CA ASN A 30 -6.61 2.00 11.90
C ASN A 30 -5.07 1.98 12.00
N SER A 31 -4.36 1.68 10.90
CA SER A 31 -2.90 1.55 10.83
C SER A 31 -2.32 0.41 11.68
N TRP A 32 -3.11 -0.61 12.02
CA TRP A 32 -2.63 -1.80 12.74
C TRP A 32 -2.30 -2.94 11.78
N TYR A 33 -1.45 -3.84 12.25
CA TYR A 33 -1.24 -5.12 11.58
C TYR A 33 -2.49 -5.99 11.71
N PRO A 34 -2.88 -6.71 10.64
CA PRO A 34 -3.95 -7.70 10.74
C PRO A 34 -3.53 -8.83 11.68
N GLY A 35 -4.44 -9.21 12.58
CA GLY A 35 -4.27 -10.36 13.46
C GLY A 35 -4.56 -11.70 12.76
N GLU A 36 -4.28 -12.79 13.46
CA GLU A 36 -4.42 -14.15 12.91
C GLU A 36 -5.85 -14.44 12.44
N LYS A 37 -6.87 -14.02 13.20
CA LYS A 37 -8.28 -14.24 12.82
C LYS A 37 -8.63 -13.55 11.50
N TYR A 38 -8.08 -12.36 11.27
CA TYR A 38 -8.24 -11.63 10.02
C TYR A 38 -7.60 -12.39 8.86
N LEU A 39 -6.36 -12.82 9.03
CA LEU A 39 -5.61 -13.55 8.00
C LEU A 39 -6.35 -14.84 7.60
N VAL A 40 -6.86 -15.59 8.58
CA VAL A 40 -7.64 -16.82 8.34
C VAL A 40 -8.94 -16.52 7.59
N LYS A 41 -9.73 -15.53 8.05
CA LYS A 41 -11.01 -15.19 7.42
C LYS A 41 -10.87 -14.82 5.95
N TYR A 42 -9.85 -14.04 5.63
CA TYR A 42 -9.62 -13.53 4.28
C TYR A 42 -8.65 -14.39 3.45
N GLY A 43 -8.21 -15.53 3.98
CA GLY A 43 -7.30 -16.44 3.27
C GLY A 43 -5.92 -15.85 2.97
N ILE A 44 -5.47 -14.89 3.77
CA ILE A 44 -4.16 -14.24 3.61
C ILE A 44 -3.09 -15.16 4.19
N ARG A 45 -2.20 -15.63 3.33
CA ARG A 45 -1.07 -16.51 3.67
C ARG A 45 0.07 -16.30 2.68
N GLU A 46 1.23 -16.85 2.98
CA GLU A 46 2.34 -16.84 2.04
C GLU A 46 1.94 -17.49 0.70
N GLY A 47 2.31 -16.83 -0.40
CA GLY A 47 1.96 -17.26 -1.76
C GLY A 47 0.50 -17.03 -2.16
N ALA A 48 -0.36 -16.49 -1.28
CA ALA A 48 -1.72 -16.15 -1.65
C ALA A 48 -1.75 -15.03 -2.69
N VAL A 49 -2.63 -15.16 -3.69
CA VAL A 49 -2.90 -14.14 -4.69
C VAL A 49 -4.21 -13.45 -4.35
N LEU A 50 -4.14 -12.15 -4.10
CA LEU A 50 -5.29 -11.33 -3.73
C LEU A 50 -5.61 -10.40 -4.90
N LYS A 51 -6.90 -10.34 -5.27
CA LYS A 51 -7.35 -9.42 -6.32
C LYS A 51 -7.29 -7.98 -5.77
N CYS A 52 -6.63 -7.09 -6.50
CA CYS A 52 -6.57 -5.68 -6.14
C CYS A 52 -6.65 -4.77 -7.37
N GLU A 53 -7.18 -3.57 -7.16
CA GLU A 53 -7.09 -2.45 -8.07
C GLU A 53 -5.93 -1.55 -7.62
N ILE A 54 -5.07 -1.18 -8.56
CA ILE A 54 -3.91 -0.31 -8.29
C ILE A 54 -4.21 1.07 -8.87
N ASN A 55 -4.28 2.07 -8.01
CA ASN A 55 -4.46 3.46 -8.40
C ASN A 55 -3.13 4.21 -8.22
N ILE A 56 -2.60 4.75 -9.32
CA ILE A 56 -1.35 5.51 -9.32
C ILE A 56 -1.68 6.99 -9.42
N ILE A 57 -1.28 7.77 -8.43
CA ILE A 57 -1.44 9.22 -8.49
C ILE A 57 -0.28 9.80 -9.29
N ASN A 58 -0.56 10.26 -10.51
CA ASN A 58 0.45 10.72 -11.48
C ASN A 58 0.61 12.26 -11.53
N ARG A 59 -0.15 12.99 -10.72
CA ARG A 59 -0.13 14.47 -10.61
C ARG A 59 -0.05 14.89 -9.15
N GLY A 60 0.95 15.70 -8.81
CA GLY A 60 1.20 16.18 -7.45
C GLY A 60 2.70 16.19 -7.11
N THR A 61 3.03 16.59 -5.87
CA THR A 61 4.41 16.59 -5.34
C THR A 61 4.88 15.19 -4.95
N CYS A 62 3.95 14.25 -4.74
CA CYS A 62 4.24 12.85 -4.50
C CYS A 62 3.42 11.96 -5.46
N SER A 63 3.97 10.78 -5.81
CA SER A 63 3.29 9.76 -6.63
C SER A 63 3.00 8.50 -5.83
N PRO A 64 2.08 8.54 -4.85
CA PRO A 64 1.73 7.36 -4.08
C PRO A 64 0.99 6.33 -4.95
N VAL A 65 1.19 5.07 -4.58
CA VAL A 65 0.40 3.93 -5.08
C VAL A 65 -0.65 3.59 -4.03
N LEU A 66 -1.89 3.52 -4.46
CA LEU A 66 -3.00 3.08 -3.63
C LEU A 66 -3.43 1.69 -4.10
N PHE A 67 -3.37 0.73 -3.18
CA PHE A 67 -3.90 -0.61 -3.39
C PHE A 67 -5.31 -0.66 -2.81
N ARG A 68 -6.28 -1.03 -3.64
CA ARG A 68 -7.67 -1.22 -3.22
C ARG A 68 -8.03 -2.69 -3.40
N PHE A 69 -8.37 -3.34 -2.30
CA PHE A 69 -8.80 -4.74 -2.28
C PHE A 69 -10.32 -4.78 -2.14
N THR A 70 -11.02 -5.32 -3.13
CA THR A 70 -12.49 -5.38 -3.12
C THR A 70 -13.00 -6.48 -2.18
N ASP A 71 -12.21 -7.54 -2.03
CA ASP A 71 -12.59 -8.73 -1.27
C ASP A 71 -12.10 -8.69 0.20
N LEU A 72 -11.32 -7.66 0.57
CA LEU A 72 -10.81 -7.47 1.92
C LEU A 72 -11.47 -6.25 2.56
N ASN A 73 -12.13 -6.44 3.70
CA ASN A 73 -12.60 -5.33 4.50
C ASN A 73 -11.50 -4.90 5.48
N THR A 74 -10.90 -3.72 5.30
CA THR A 74 -9.82 -3.22 6.17
C THR A 74 -10.31 -2.62 7.49
N THR A 75 -11.62 -2.54 7.71
CA THR A 75 -12.25 -2.07 8.98
C THR A 75 -12.80 -3.23 9.82
N ASP A 76 -12.55 -4.47 9.41
CA ASP A 76 -13.03 -5.66 10.10
C ASP A 76 -12.08 -6.06 11.24
N TYR A 77 -12.25 -5.40 12.38
CA TYR A 77 -11.37 -5.55 13.54
C TYR A 77 -11.78 -6.75 14.40
N PHE A 78 -11.07 -7.87 14.25
CA PHE A 78 -11.35 -9.10 15.00
C PHE A 78 -10.67 -9.20 16.36
N GLU A 79 -9.53 -8.55 16.55
CA GLU A 79 -8.71 -8.70 17.76
C GLU A 79 -9.11 -7.73 18.89
N SER A 80 -10.13 -6.89 18.66
CA SER A 80 -10.67 -5.95 19.64
C SER A 80 -11.91 -6.47 20.39
N GLN A 81 -12.10 -7.79 20.42
CA GLN A 81 -13.15 -8.48 21.19
C GLN A 81 -12.53 -9.54 22.09
#